data_AF-A0A7C2UDE5-F1
#
_entry.id   AF-A0A7C2UDE5-F1
#
_cell.length_a   1.000
_cell.length_b   1.000
_cell.length_c   1.000
_cell.angle_alpha   90.00
_cell.angle_beta   90.00
_cell.angle_gamma   90.00
#
_symmetry.space_group_name_H-M   'P 1'
#
loop_
_entity.id
_entity.type
_entity.pdbx_description
1 polymer ?
#
loop_
_entity_poly.entity_id
_entity_poly.type
_entity_poly.pdbx_seq_one_letter_code
_entity_poly.pdbx_strand_id
1 'polypeptide(L)'
;MTRRELNIKIFEGKADKVLWQPRLETWISYHRLNNSLPDRFKDLSDFEIYDELGCSVRYGASRGLIEYNEEVIDFFERVIDENHIETILRTKWGDLRTVYQIVKDTGNKRIVKFPVENVKDLKILTNLIRNKRYVFVEEVFKESDRKLGNRGAPTIFLSSSGFTDLIKFYAGLLNTYYLLCDYPKEVEEYLSACDERD
;
A
#
# COMPACT_ATOMS: atom_id res chain seq x y z
N MET A 1 31.66 1.96 -0.34
CA MET A 1 30.42 1.65 0.38
C MET A 1 29.26 1.75 -0.60
N THR A 2 28.47 0.70 -0.73
CA THR A 2 27.30 0.67 -1.61
C THR A 2 26.11 1.37 -0.95
N ARG A 3 25.05 1.66 -1.74
CA ARG A 3 23.82 2.23 -1.19
C ARG A 3 23.12 1.24 -0.26
N ARG A 4 23.18 -0.06 -0.59
CA ARG A 4 22.73 -1.15 0.28
C ARG A 4 23.45 -1.16 1.64
N GLU A 5 24.78 -1.11 1.65
CA GLU A 5 25.56 -1.07 2.90
C GLU A 5 25.22 0.15 3.75
N LEU A 6 25.12 1.33 3.12
CA LEU A 6 24.71 2.55 3.81
C LEU A 6 23.28 2.44 4.36
N ASN A 7 22.35 1.86 3.60
CA ASN A 7 20.98 1.66 4.02
C ASN A 7 20.90 0.77 5.27
N ILE A 8 21.65 -0.33 5.31
CA ILE A 8 21.72 -1.21 6.49
C ILE A 8 22.33 -0.47 7.68
N LYS A 9 23.44 0.25 7.49
CA LYS A 9 24.04 1.06 8.56
C LYS A 9 23.09 2.09 9.17
N ILE A 10 22.17 2.65 8.39
CA ILE A 10 21.15 3.57 8.90
C ILE A 10 20.23 2.85 9.88
N PHE A 11 19.70 1.68 9.51
CA PHE A 11 18.85 0.88 10.40
C PHE A 11 19.59 0.37 11.64
N GLU A 12 20.89 0.13 11.53
CA GLU A 12 21.74 -0.23 12.68
C GLU A 12 22.16 0.97 13.55
N GLY A 13 21.83 2.21 13.17
CA GLY A 13 22.26 3.42 13.88
C GLY A 13 23.76 3.72 13.78
N LYS A 14 24.45 3.18 12.77
CA LYS A 14 25.92 3.29 12.55
C LYS A 14 26.32 4.12 11.34
N ALA A 15 25.36 4.74 10.65
CA ALA A 15 25.63 5.52 9.46
C ALA A 15 26.30 6.86 9.81
N ASP A 16 27.34 7.21 9.05
CA ASP A 16 28.06 8.49 9.09
C ASP A 16 27.69 9.40 7.90
N LYS A 17 26.71 8.96 7.09
CA LYS A 17 26.27 9.65 5.86
C LYS A 17 24.76 9.53 5.72
N VAL A 18 24.17 10.49 4.99
CA VAL A 18 22.76 10.46 4.59
C VAL A 18 22.61 9.63 3.32
N LEU A 19 21.66 8.70 3.31
CA LEU A 19 21.26 7.99 2.10
C LEU A 19 20.23 8.82 1.34
N TRP A 20 20.57 9.28 0.15
CA TRP A 20 19.58 9.91 -0.73
C TRP A 20 18.72 8.83 -1.41
N GLN A 21 17.45 8.74 -0.98
CA GLN A 21 16.50 7.70 -1.40
C GLN A 21 15.16 8.33 -1.85
N PRO A 22 15.12 9.00 -3.03
CA PRO A 22 13.93 9.67 -3.52
C PRO A 22 12.83 8.68 -3.91
N ARG A 23 11.57 9.14 -3.92
CA ARG A 23 10.41 8.38 -4.41
C ARG A 23 10.17 8.75 -5.87
N LEU A 24 10.92 8.15 -6.79
CA LEU A 24 10.85 8.48 -8.22
C LEU A 24 9.82 7.66 -8.99
N GLU A 25 9.26 6.60 -8.41
CA GLU A 25 8.42 5.62 -9.10
C GLU A 25 7.23 6.31 -9.81
N THR A 26 6.53 7.21 -9.12
CA THR A 26 5.40 7.96 -9.71
C THR A 26 5.85 8.89 -10.83
N TRP A 27 7.01 9.54 -10.68
CA TRP A 27 7.56 10.42 -11.71
C TRP A 27 7.96 9.63 -12.96
N ILE A 28 8.68 8.51 -12.78
CA ILE A 28 9.09 7.62 -13.88
C ILE A 28 7.85 7.06 -14.60
N SER A 29 6.88 6.51 -13.86
CA SER A 29 5.66 5.94 -14.45
C SER A 29 4.87 6.98 -15.26
N TYR A 30 4.68 8.19 -14.72
CA TYR A 30 3.99 9.26 -15.44
C TYR A 30 4.70 9.62 -16.75
N HIS A 31 6.02 9.84 -16.72
CA HIS A 31 6.76 10.24 -17.91
C HIS A 31 6.87 9.12 -18.95
N ARG A 32 6.96 7.84 -18.54
CA ARG A 32 6.88 6.71 -19.47
C ARG A 32 5.53 6.62 -20.15
N LEU A 33 4.43 6.68 -19.39
CA LEU A 33 3.07 6.63 -19.96
C LEU A 33 2.82 7.75 -20.97
N ASN A 34 3.42 8.92 -20.75
CA ASN A 34 3.27 10.09 -21.63
C ASN A 34 4.43 10.25 -22.64
N ASN A 35 5.32 9.26 -22.78
CA ASN A 35 6.52 9.34 -23.63
C ASN A 35 7.30 10.67 -23.50
N SER A 36 7.46 11.14 -22.27
CA SER A 36 8.01 12.46 -21.93
C SER A 36 9.22 12.39 -20.99
N LEU A 37 9.90 11.23 -20.93
CA LEU A 37 11.17 11.14 -20.22
C LEU A 37 12.22 12.06 -20.89
N PRO A 38 13.08 12.74 -20.11
CA PRO A 38 14.25 13.42 -20.65
C PRO A 38 15.11 12.49 -21.51
N ASP A 39 15.71 13.04 -22.58
CA ASP A 39 16.50 12.25 -23.55
C ASP A 39 17.56 11.35 -22.90
N ARG A 40 18.22 11.83 -21.83
CA ARG A 40 19.24 11.07 -21.09
C ARG A 40 18.70 9.81 -20.39
N PHE A 41 17.38 9.65 -20.26
CA PHE A 41 16.73 8.56 -19.55
C PHE A 41 15.85 7.68 -20.45
N LYS A 42 15.61 8.06 -21.71
CA LYS A 42 14.59 7.44 -22.56
C LYS A 42 14.82 5.94 -22.80
N ASP A 43 16.08 5.54 -22.94
CA ASP A 43 16.51 4.18 -23.24
C ASP A 43 16.94 3.41 -21.98
N LEU A 44 16.91 4.04 -20.81
CA LEU A 44 17.25 3.43 -19.54
C LEU A 44 16.04 2.71 -18.95
N SER A 45 16.26 1.59 -18.27
CA SER A 45 15.32 0.98 -17.35
C SER A 45 15.13 1.84 -16.09
N ASP A 46 14.09 1.56 -15.31
CA ASP A 46 13.79 2.31 -14.09
C ASP A 46 14.98 2.29 -13.11
N PHE A 47 15.65 1.15 -12.93
CA PHE A 47 16.82 1.04 -12.08
C PHE A 47 18.06 1.76 -12.63
N GLU A 48 18.25 1.77 -13.94
CA GLU A 48 19.33 2.53 -14.57
C GLU A 48 19.16 4.04 -14.38
N ILE A 49 17.91 4.54 -14.30
CA ILE A 49 17.64 5.95 -13.93
C ILE A 49 18.13 6.24 -12.49
N TYR A 50 17.93 5.30 -11.54
CA TYR A 50 18.47 5.46 -10.18
C TYR A 50 20.00 5.45 -10.16
N ASP A 51 20.62 4.59 -10.98
CA ASP A 51 22.08 4.51 -11.11
C ASP A 51 22.67 5.80 -11.68
N GLU A 52 22.09 6.30 -12.78
CA GLU A 52 22.48 7.56 -13.44
C GLU A 52 22.31 8.76 -12.51
N LEU A 53 21.25 8.79 -11.70
CA LEU A 53 21.05 9.82 -10.68
C LEU A 53 21.95 9.63 -9.45
N GLY A 54 22.58 8.48 -9.30
CA GLY A 54 23.43 8.20 -8.15
C GLY A 54 22.64 7.99 -6.84
N CYS A 55 21.37 7.63 -6.90
CA CYS A 55 20.47 7.56 -5.73
C CYS A 55 20.00 6.14 -5.39
N SER A 56 19.48 5.97 -4.18
CA SER A 56 18.96 4.69 -3.68
C SER A 56 17.50 4.50 -4.08
N VAL A 57 17.06 3.27 -4.29
CA VAL A 57 15.65 2.95 -4.56
C VAL A 57 14.91 2.82 -3.23
N ARG A 58 13.77 3.51 -3.07
CA ARG A 58 12.96 3.41 -1.84
C ARG A 58 12.18 2.10 -1.76
N TYR A 59 11.58 1.69 -2.88
CA TYR A 59 10.69 0.53 -2.96
C TYR A 59 11.20 -0.50 -3.98
N GLY A 60 12.41 -1.02 -3.74
CA GLY A 60 13.14 -1.81 -4.72
C GLY A 60 12.93 -3.32 -4.68
N ALA A 61 12.27 -3.86 -3.65
CA ALA A 61 12.09 -5.31 -3.47
C ALA A 61 10.81 -5.69 -2.69
N SER A 62 9.70 -5.02 -2.96
CA SER A 62 8.45 -5.19 -2.20
C SER A 62 7.60 -6.37 -2.68
N ARG A 63 8.18 -7.56 -2.75
CA ARG A 63 7.49 -8.79 -3.18
C ARG A 63 7.79 -9.94 -2.21
N GLY A 64 6.99 -11.00 -2.32
CA GLY A 64 7.19 -12.23 -1.55
C GLY A 64 6.33 -12.31 -0.30
N LEU A 65 5.63 -11.26 0.11
CA LEU A 65 4.58 -11.35 1.13
C LEU A 65 3.22 -11.36 0.43
N ILE A 66 2.51 -12.48 0.51
CA ILE A 66 1.18 -12.65 -0.08
C ILE A 66 0.15 -12.55 1.04
N GLU A 67 -0.75 -11.59 0.91
CA GLU A 67 -1.92 -11.45 1.77
C GLU A 67 -3.08 -12.29 1.23
N TYR A 68 -3.80 -12.99 2.11
CA TYR A 68 -5.05 -13.65 1.77
C TYR A 68 -5.99 -13.71 2.97
N ASN A 69 -7.27 -13.97 2.70
CA ASN A 69 -8.30 -14.15 3.70
C ASN A 69 -9.29 -15.21 3.22
N GLU A 70 -9.35 -16.36 3.91
CA GLU A 70 -10.18 -17.51 3.51
C GLU A 70 -11.69 -17.23 3.64
N GLU A 71 -12.05 -16.18 4.36
CA GLU A 71 -13.44 -15.82 4.67
C GLU A 71 -14.00 -14.78 3.68
N VAL A 72 -13.18 -14.34 2.72
CA VAL A 72 -13.61 -13.59 1.55
C VAL A 72 -14.22 -14.57 0.56
N ILE A 73 -15.53 -14.43 0.33
CA ILE A 73 -16.29 -15.29 -0.58
C ILE A 73 -16.09 -14.83 -2.02
N ASP A 74 -16.12 -13.51 -2.25
CA ASP A 74 -15.99 -12.95 -3.58
C ASP A 74 -15.57 -11.47 -3.56
N PHE A 75 -15.00 -11.01 -4.66
CA PHE A 75 -14.65 -9.62 -4.92
C PHE A 75 -15.11 -9.20 -6.30
N PHE A 76 -15.98 -8.21 -6.36
CA PHE A 76 -16.53 -7.67 -7.61
C PHE A 76 -16.09 -6.24 -7.83
N GLU A 77 -15.81 -5.89 -9.08
CA GLU A 77 -15.73 -4.50 -9.55
C GLU A 77 -16.87 -4.26 -10.55
N ARG A 78 -17.61 -3.16 -10.35
CA ARG A 78 -18.74 -2.75 -11.19
C ARG A 78 -18.56 -1.30 -11.60
N VAL A 79 -18.61 -1.03 -12.90
CA VAL A 79 -18.69 0.34 -13.42
C VAL A 79 -20.08 0.91 -13.12
N ILE A 80 -20.13 2.06 -12.45
CA ILE A 80 -21.39 2.76 -12.14
C ILE A 80 -21.73 3.75 -13.26
N ASP A 81 -20.74 4.52 -13.71
CA ASP A 81 -20.88 5.55 -14.75
C ASP A 81 -19.53 5.84 -15.44
N GLU A 82 -19.42 6.98 -16.14
CA GLU A 82 -18.22 7.38 -16.90
C GLU A 82 -16.95 7.52 -16.07
N ASN A 83 -17.05 7.81 -14.77
CA ASN A 83 -15.91 8.05 -13.91
C ASN A 83 -16.06 7.46 -12.50
N HIS A 84 -17.03 6.57 -12.26
CA HIS A 84 -17.17 5.85 -11.00
C HIS A 84 -17.17 4.34 -11.16
N ILE A 85 -16.49 3.70 -10.22
CA ILE A 85 -16.52 2.25 -10.04
C ILE A 85 -16.89 1.93 -8.59
N GLU A 86 -17.64 0.85 -8.41
CA GLU A 86 -17.89 0.26 -7.10
C GLU A 86 -17.11 -1.04 -6.98
N THR A 87 -16.45 -1.24 -5.85
CA THR A 87 -15.91 -2.53 -5.45
C THR A 87 -16.73 -3.10 -4.31
N ILE A 88 -17.13 -4.36 -4.43
CA ILE A 88 -17.90 -5.08 -3.41
C ILE A 88 -17.05 -6.24 -2.92
N LEU A 89 -16.71 -6.23 -1.63
CA LEU A 89 -16.06 -7.33 -0.95
C LEU A 89 -17.11 -8.10 -0.16
N ARG A 90 -17.41 -9.33 -0.60
CA ARG A 90 -18.37 -10.21 0.08
C ARG A 90 -17.63 -11.12 1.06
N THR A 91 -18.07 -11.11 2.30
CA THR A 91 -17.53 -11.96 3.36
C THR A 91 -18.65 -12.76 4.01
N LYS A 92 -18.31 -13.77 4.81
CA LYS A 92 -19.33 -14.50 5.61
C LYS A 92 -20.07 -13.63 6.63
N TRP A 93 -19.50 -12.48 7.01
CA TRP A 93 -20.09 -11.57 8.00
C TRP A 93 -20.94 -10.46 7.37
N GLY A 94 -20.85 -10.28 6.05
CA GLY A 94 -21.55 -9.25 5.29
C GLY A 94 -20.69 -8.66 4.16
N ASP A 95 -21.28 -7.72 3.43
CA ASP A 95 -20.64 -7.05 2.28
C ASP A 95 -20.05 -5.69 2.71
N LEU A 96 -18.83 -5.39 2.26
CA LEU A 96 -18.24 -4.05 2.34
C LEU A 96 -18.19 -3.44 0.93
N ARG A 97 -18.66 -2.20 0.78
CA ARG A 97 -18.79 -1.54 -0.53
C ARG A 97 -18.02 -0.23 -0.57
N THR A 98 -17.11 -0.11 -1.53
CA THR A 98 -16.34 1.13 -1.74
C THR A 98 -16.68 1.69 -3.11
N VAL A 99 -16.95 3.00 -3.20
CA VAL A 99 -17.08 3.69 -4.49
C VAL A 99 -15.88 4.57 -4.71
N TYR A 100 -15.27 4.42 -5.87
CA TYR A 100 -14.16 5.24 -6.32
C TYR A 100 -14.59 6.13 -7.48
N GLN A 101 -14.13 7.38 -7.45
CA GLN A 101 -14.08 8.26 -8.60
C GLN A 101 -12.72 8.15 -9.30
N ILE A 102 -12.73 7.95 -10.61
CA ILE A 102 -11.55 7.93 -11.48
C ILE A 102 -11.24 9.36 -11.93
N VAL A 103 -10.03 9.83 -11.65
CA VAL A 103 -9.54 11.14 -12.07
C VAL A 103 -9.06 11.06 -13.52
N LYS A 104 -9.79 11.70 -14.45
CA LYS A 104 -9.60 11.59 -15.92
C LYS A 104 -8.15 11.73 -16.38
N ASP A 105 -7.40 12.70 -15.85
CA ASP A 105 -6.04 13.00 -16.34
C ASP A 105 -4.94 12.05 -15.84
N THR A 106 -5.19 11.33 -14.74
CA THR A 106 -4.16 10.52 -14.07
C THR A 106 -4.54 9.05 -13.94
N GLY A 107 -5.81 8.71 -14.16
CA GLY A 107 -6.36 7.38 -13.85
C GLY A 107 -6.43 7.06 -12.35
N ASN A 108 -6.01 8.00 -11.47
CA ASN A 108 -6.03 7.78 -10.03
C ASN A 108 -7.45 7.60 -9.52
N LYS A 109 -7.64 6.64 -8.60
CA LYS A 109 -8.91 6.36 -7.94
C LYS A 109 -8.98 7.12 -6.60
N ARG A 110 -10.06 7.87 -6.38
CA ARG A 110 -10.38 8.55 -5.11
C ARG A 110 -11.59 7.89 -4.48
N ILE A 111 -11.52 7.53 -3.21
CA ILE A 111 -12.69 7.00 -2.49
C ILE A 111 -13.68 8.14 -2.29
N VAL A 112 -14.88 7.98 -2.83
CA VAL A 112 -16.01 8.90 -2.63
C VAL A 112 -17.10 8.29 -1.74
N LYS A 113 -17.08 6.96 -1.59
CA LYS A 113 -17.85 6.24 -0.58
C LYS A 113 -16.97 5.20 0.09
N PHE A 114 -16.80 5.34 1.40
CA PHE A 114 -16.01 4.43 2.22
C PHE A 114 -16.80 3.15 2.58
N PRO A 115 -16.12 2.00 2.76
CA PRO A 115 -16.77 0.74 3.08
C PRO A 115 -17.34 0.64 4.49
N VAL A 116 -16.88 1.47 5.43
CA VAL A 116 -17.39 1.55 6.80
C VAL A 116 -18.16 2.84 6.97
N GLU A 117 -19.48 2.75 6.90
CA GLU A 117 -20.38 3.87 7.12
C GLU A 117 -20.91 3.88 8.56
N ASN A 118 -21.01 2.70 9.18
CA ASN A 118 -21.57 2.53 10.52
C ASN A 118 -20.86 1.41 11.32
N VAL A 119 -21.25 1.25 12.58
CA VAL A 119 -20.67 0.26 13.51
C VAL A 119 -20.83 -1.20 13.05
N LYS A 120 -21.86 -1.55 12.26
CA LYS A 120 -22.01 -2.91 11.73
C LYS A 120 -20.92 -3.20 10.70
N ASP A 121 -20.66 -2.24 9.82
CA ASP A 121 -19.59 -2.35 8.82
C ASP A 121 -18.22 -2.45 9.51
N LEU A 122 -18.01 -1.69 10.60
CA LEU A 122 -16.79 -1.76 11.40
C LEU A 122 -16.59 -3.16 12.01
N LYS A 123 -17.67 -3.81 12.47
CA LYS A 123 -17.61 -5.19 12.98
C LYS A 123 -17.27 -6.19 11.87
N ILE A 124 -17.80 -6.01 10.65
CA ILE A 124 -17.42 -6.83 9.49
C ILE A 124 -15.93 -6.66 9.19
N LEU A 125 -15.47 -5.40 9.11
CA LEU A 125 -14.05 -5.08 8.89
C LEU A 125 -13.16 -5.68 9.98
N THR A 126 -13.53 -5.57 11.24
CA THR A 126 -12.77 -6.11 12.38
C THR A 126 -12.56 -7.62 12.23
N ASN A 127 -13.63 -8.35 11.91
CA ASN A 127 -13.53 -9.79 11.66
C ASN A 127 -12.65 -10.11 10.43
N LEU A 128 -12.76 -9.32 9.37
CA LEU A 128 -11.90 -9.46 8.20
C LEU A 128 -10.41 -9.27 8.56
N ILE A 129 -10.07 -8.24 9.35
CA ILE A 129 -8.70 -8.00 9.78
C ILE A 129 -8.16 -9.15 10.65
N ARG A 130 -8.92 -9.62 11.66
CA ARG A 130 -8.51 -10.75 12.51
C ARG A 130 -8.22 -12.04 11.74
N ASN A 131 -8.92 -12.24 10.63
CA ASN A 131 -8.79 -13.44 9.80
C ASN A 131 -7.89 -13.25 8.59
N LYS A 132 -7.21 -12.11 8.50
CA LYS A 132 -6.20 -11.87 7.48
C LYS A 132 -4.97 -12.73 7.76
N ARG A 133 -4.41 -13.32 6.72
CA ARG A 133 -3.25 -14.21 6.77
C ARG A 133 -2.21 -13.79 5.76
N TYR A 134 -0.96 -14.10 6.07
CA TYR A 134 0.18 -13.80 5.22
C TYR A 134 1.01 -15.06 4.99
N VAL A 135 1.44 -15.26 3.75
CA VAL A 135 2.42 -16.28 3.38
C VAL A 135 3.64 -15.59 2.81
N PHE A 136 4.80 -15.92 3.37
CA PHE A 136 6.08 -15.47 2.84
C PHE A 136 6.62 -16.48 1.83
N VAL A 137 6.77 -16.04 0.59
CA VAL A 137 7.37 -16.77 -0.52
C VAL A 137 8.80 -16.27 -0.70
N GLU A 138 9.71 -16.93 0.02
CA GLU A 138 11.12 -16.54 0.13
C GLU A 138 11.82 -16.38 -1.23
N GLU A 139 11.55 -17.28 -2.19
CA GLU A 139 12.21 -17.22 -3.49
C GLU A 139 11.82 -15.99 -4.32
N VAL A 140 10.57 -15.54 -4.21
CA VAL A 140 10.10 -14.30 -4.86
C VAL A 140 10.77 -13.08 -4.22
N PHE A 141 10.98 -13.11 -2.90
CA PHE A 141 11.71 -12.06 -2.20
C PHE A 141 13.18 -12.03 -2.61
N LYS A 142 13.87 -13.19 -2.60
CA LYS A 142 15.28 -13.31 -3.03
C LYS A 142 15.49 -12.88 -4.48
N GLU A 143 14.57 -13.20 -5.38
CA GLU A 143 14.64 -12.73 -6.76
C GLU A 143 14.58 -11.20 -6.85
N SER A 144 13.67 -10.59 -6.08
CA SER A 144 13.52 -9.14 -6.03
C SER A 144 14.75 -8.47 -5.41
N ASP A 145 15.32 -9.06 -4.36
CA ASP A 145 16.57 -8.61 -3.74
C ASP A 145 17.76 -8.66 -4.71
N ARG A 146 17.90 -9.76 -5.48
CA ARG A 146 18.93 -9.88 -6.52
C ARG A 146 18.78 -8.81 -7.59
N LYS A 147 17.56 -8.52 -8.03
CA LYS A 147 17.27 -7.45 -9.02
C LYS A 147 17.62 -6.06 -8.48
N LEU A 148 17.33 -5.81 -7.19
CA LEU A 148 17.68 -4.55 -6.53
C LEU A 148 19.20 -4.37 -6.43
N GLY A 149 19.92 -5.45 -6.08
CA GLY A 149 21.38 -5.48 -5.99
C GLY A 149 21.92 -4.50 -4.95
N ASN A 150 22.85 -3.65 -5.36
CA ASN A 150 23.54 -2.69 -4.48
C ASN A 150 22.83 -1.34 -4.34
N ARG A 151 21.67 -1.16 -4.98
CA ARG A 151 20.94 0.11 -5.04
C ARG A 151 20.16 0.45 -3.77
N GLY A 152 20.00 -0.50 -2.85
CA GLY A 152 19.31 -0.31 -1.58
C GLY A 152 19.18 -1.65 -0.84
N ALA A 153 18.75 -1.60 0.43
CA ALA A 153 18.31 -2.81 1.11
C ALA A 153 16.89 -3.18 0.62
N PRO A 154 16.54 -4.47 0.53
CA PRO A 154 15.21 -4.87 0.14
C PRO A 154 14.17 -4.40 1.19
N THR A 155 13.04 -3.88 0.72
CA THR A 155 11.96 -3.37 1.56
C THR A 155 10.64 -4.02 1.19
N ILE A 156 9.87 -4.46 2.19
CA ILE A 156 8.49 -4.94 2.01
C ILE A 156 7.53 -3.82 2.41
N PHE A 157 6.51 -3.57 1.58
CA PHE A 157 5.42 -2.69 1.97
C PHE A 157 4.51 -3.42 2.94
N LEU A 158 4.38 -2.87 4.14
CA LEU A 158 3.40 -3.29 5.13
C LEU A 158 2.26 -2.29 5.17
N SER A 159 1.16 -2.71 5.80
CA SER A 159 0.02 -1.83 6.06
C SER A 159 0.40 -0.64 6.95
N SER A 160 -0.42 0.41 6.98
CA SER A 160 -0.21 1.47 7.97
C SER A 160 -0.77 1.00 9.33
N SER A 161 -0.53 1.78 10.39
CA SER A 161 -1.23 1.57 11.67
C SER A 161 -2.74 1.47 11.46
N GLY A 162 -3.43 0.60 12.21
CA GLY A 162 -4.87 0.40 12.08
C GLY A 162 -5.68 1.70 12.06
N PHE A 163 -5.39 2.66 12.94
CA PHE A 163 -6.09 3.95 12.99
C PHE A 163 -5.93 4.76 11.70
N THR A 164 -4.72 4.77 11.13
CA THR A 164 -4.44 5.44 9.85
C THR A 164 -5.17 4.77 8.69
N ASP A 165 -5.23 3.44 8.67
CA ASP A 165 -5.97 2.70 7.63
C ASP A 165 -7.48 2.92 7.76
N LEU A 166 -8.01 3.01 8.99
CA LEU A 166 -9.40 3.35 9.24
C LEU A 166 -9.76 4.69 8.58
N ILE A 167 -8.92 5.70 8.75
CA ILE A 167 -9.10 7.01 8.11
C ILE A 167 -8.95 6.92 6.58
N LYS A 168 -7.87 6.31 6.09
CA LYS A 168 -7.49 6.40 4.67
C LYS A 168 -8.33 5.53 3.75
N PHE A 169 -8.70 4.35 4.20
CA PHE A 169 -9.25 3.31 3.34
C PHE A 169 -10.64 2.85 3.76
N TYR A 170 -10.99 2.95 5.04
CA TYR A 170 -12.18 2.25 5.53
C TYR A 170 -13.35 3.14 5.92
N ALA A 171 -13.16 4.25 6.60
CA ALA A 171 -14.25 5.09 7.11
C ALA A 171 -14.13 6.56 6.67
N GLY A 172 -12.95 7.01 6.26
CA GLY A 172 -12.71 8.43 6.00
C GLY A 172 -12.47 9.20 7.30
N LEU A 173 -11.92 10.41 7.17
CA LEU A 173 -11.51 11.22 8.33
C LEU A 173 -12.67 11.50 9.28
N LEU A 174 -13.75 12.09 8.77
CA LEU A 174 -14.88 12.52 9.60
C LEU A 174 -15.59 11.34 10.28
N ASN A 175 -15.90 10.28 9.52
CA ASN A 175 -16.62 9.14 10.08
C ASN A 175 -15.78 8.37 11.11
N THR A 176 -14.45 8.32 10.94
CA THR A 176 -13.57 7.70 11.94
C THR A 176 -13.74 8.38 13.30
N TYR A 177 -13.82 9.71 13.35
CA TYR A 177 -14.03 10.43 14.61
C TYR A 177 -15.43 10.21 15.18
N TYR A 178 -16.48 10.14 14.35
CA TYR A 178 -17.81 9.80 14.84
C TYR A 178 -17.87 8.38 15.41
N LEU A 179 -17.29 7.39 14.72
CA LEU A 179 -17.18 6.03 15.24
C LEU A 179 -16.40 5.98 16.55
N LEU A 180 -15.31 6.74 16.68
CA LEU A 180 -14.51 6.81 17.91
C LEU A 180 -15.29 7.42 19.07
N CYS A 181 -16.09 8.46 18.83
CA CYS A 181 -16.90 9.10 19.87
C CYS A 181 -18.12 8.26 20.27
N ASP A 182 -18.85 7.71 19.29
CA ASP A 182 -20.13 7.04 19.51
C ASP A 182 -19.96 5.55 19.85
N TYR A 183 -18.91 4.91 19.34
CA TYR A 183 -18.63 3.47 19.46
C TYR A 183 -17.16 3.18 19.82
N PRO A 184 -16.61 3.77 20.90
CA PRO A 184 -15.19 3.65 21.25
C PRO A 184 -14.76 2.19 21.44
N LYS A 185 -15.61 1.34 22.01
CA LYS A 185 -15.28 -0.07 22.25
C LYS A 185 -15.04 -0.82 20.94
N GLU A 186 -15.92 -0.64 19.96
CA GLU A 186 -15.76 -1.26 18.64
C GLU A 186 -14.54 -0.75 17.88
N VAL A 187 -14.19 0.53 18.03
CA VAL A 187 -12.96 1.06 17.43
C VAL A 187 -11.74 0.44 18.10
N GLU A 188 -11.71 0.30 19.43
CA GLU A 188 -10.63 -0.39 20.15
C GLU A 188 -10.52 -1.87 19.76
N GLU A 189 -11.65 -2.56 19.54
CA GLU A 189 -11.66 -3.94 19.04
C GLU A 189 -11.05 -4.06 17.64
N TYR A 190 -11.33 -3.08 16.76
CA TYR A 190 -10.72 -2.99 15.44
C TYR A 190 -9.21 -2.70 15.52
N LEU A 191 -8.78 -1.78 16.38
CA LEU A 191 -7.37 -1.46 16.56
C LEU A 191 -6.60 -2.65 17.14
N SER A 192 -7.17 -3.31 18.15
CA SER A 192 -6.61 -4.55 18.70
C SER A 192 -6.46 -5.64 17.63
N ALA A 193 -7.44 -5.77 16.73
CA ALA A 193 -7.34 -6.71 15.61
C ALA A 193 -6.21 -6.34 14.62
N CYS A 194 -5.93 -5.05 14.43
CA CYS A 194 -4.80 -4.61 13.61
C CYS A 194 -3.47 -4.92 14.30
N ASP A 195 -3.38 -4.66 15.60
CA ASP A 195 -2.17 -4.93 16.39
C ASP A 195 -1.89 -6.44 16.51
N GLU A 196 -2.92 -7.28 16.62
CA GLU A 196 -2.78 -8.75 16.60
C GLU A 196 -2.28 -9.29 15.25
N ARG A 197 -2.55 -8.56 14.15
CA ARG A 197 -2.18 -8.94 12.79
C ARG A 197 -0.72 -8.55 12.46
N ASP A 198 -0.29 -7.39 12.93
CA ASP A 198 1.00 -6.76 12.58
C ASP A 198 2.21 -7.38 13.32
#